data_AF-A0A934WT56-F1
#
_entry.id   AF-A0A934WT56-F1
#
_cell.length_a   1.000
_cell.length_b   1.000
_cell.length_c   1.000
_cell.angle_alpha   90.00
_cell.angle_beta   90.00
_cell.angle_gamma   90.00
#
_symmetry.space_group_name_H-M   'P 1'
#
loop_
_entity.id
_entity.type
_entity.pdbx_description
1 polymer ?
#
loop_
_entity_poly.entity_id
_entity_poly.type
_entity_poly.pdbx_seq_one_letter_code
_entity_poly.pdbx_strand_id
1 'polypeptide(L)'
;MIAENVKVSLFGSISEGLYSARIGTGSVSNKSAYVVTRKKIKEYFDGVVVAVAEFEGLDGERPIVSTYGEVFYEPELRKILSRLRNIKLKSIRCLYEKSCGGIIFYKTRQNTKILLVKNNNGRYWSFPKGHIEEGETEQETAIREIKEETGLDVTLVQGFREISEYSPFGKIRKRVVFFLARAFTDNVKIQEEEIDSYIWVDLQQARKLCSYDNDLRIIEKAELTIHLKV
;
A
#
# COMPACT_ATOMS: atom_id res chain seq x y z
N MET A 1 5.38 -13.48 12.65
CA MET A 1 3.98 -13.82 12.38
C MET A 1 3.21 -12.52 12.33
N ILE A 2 2.27 -12.42 11.39
CA ILE A 2 1.36 -11.28 11.23
C ILE A 2 0.71 -10.93 12.56
N ALA A 3 0.46 -9.65 12.84
CA ALA A 3 -0.58 -9.22 13.77
C ALA A 3 -0.58 -10.01 15.09
N GLU A 4 0.49 -9.90 15.87
CA GLU A 4 0.53 -10.57 17.18
C GLU A 4 -0.70 -10.14 17.96
N ASN A 5 -1.56 -11.12 18.30
CA ASN A 5 -2.70 -10.87 19.16
C ASN A 5 -2.16 -10.59 20.54
N VAL A 6 -2.56 -9.45 21.09
CA VAL A 6 -2.05 -8.98 22.37
C VAL A 6 -3.21 -8.65 23.30
N LYS A 7 -3.03 -8.95 24.58
CA LYS A 7 -3.93 -8.45 25.63
C LYS A 7 -3.57 -6.99 25.86
N VAL A 8 -4.54 -6.11 25.69
CA VAL A 8 -4.38 -4.65 25.83
C VAL A 8 -5.01 -4.19 27.13
N SER A 9 -4.29 -3.37 27.88
CA SER A 9 -4.79 -2.63 29.05
C SER A 9 -4.56 -1.13 28.83
N LEU A 10 -5.63 -0.36 28.66
CA LEU A 10 -5.56 1.09 28.48
C LEU A 10 -5.17 1.78 29.80
N PHE A 11 -4.39 2.86 29.71
CA PHE A 11 -4.05 3.69 30.86
C PHE A 11 -4.37 5.18 30.67
N GLY A 12 -4.78 5.60 29.48
CA GLY A 12 -5.19 6.97 29.22
C GLY A 12 -5.67 7.20 27.78
N SER A 13 -6.60 8.15 27.62
CA SER A 13 -6.95 8.69 26.30
C SER A 13 -6.05 9.90 26.02
N ILE A 14 -5.44 9.92 24.83
CA ILE A 14 -4.58 11.02 24.39
C ILE A 14 -5.39 11.98 23.52
N SER A 15 -6.11 11.43 22.55
CA SER A 15 -7.06 12.14 21.68
C SER A 15 -8.08 11.16 21.11
N GLU A 16 -9.02 11.63 20.29
CA GLU A 16 -10.00 10.75 19.64
C GLU A 16 -9.31 9.62 18.85
N GLY A 17 -9.64 8.38 19.23
CA GLY A 17 -9.10 7.18 18.59
C GLY A 17 -7.64 6.87 18.90
N LEU A 18 -6.98 7.62 19.79
CA LEU A 18 -5.59 7.40 20.19
C LEU A 18 -5.47 7.30 21.72
N TYR A 19 -4.95 6.16 22.17
CA TYR A 19 -4.81 5.84 23.59
C TYR A 19 -3.42 5.36 23.90
N SER A 20 -3.05 5.50 25.15
CA SER A 20 -1.82 4.98 25.71
C SER A 20 -2.15 3.66 26.44
N ALA A 21 -1.42 2.59 26.14
CA ALA A 21 -1.75 1.25 26.64
C ALA A 21 -0.52 0.42 27.02
N ARG A 22 -0.72 -0.58 27.89
CA ARG A 22 0.22 -1.68 28.06
C ARG A 22 -0.29 -2.91 27.34
N ILE A 23 0.64 -3.69 26.80
CA ILE A 23 0.32 -4.93 26.12
C ILE A 23 1.10 -6.10 26.69
N GLY A 24 0.47 -7.27 26.66
CA GLY A 24 1.08 -8.53 27.06
C GLY A 24 0.75 -9.69 26.13
N THR A 25 1.69 -10.63 26.08
CA THR A 25 1.62 -11.89 25.35
C THR A 25 1.76 -13.02 26.38
N GLY A 26 0.63 -13.58 26.82
CA GLY A 26 0.63 -14.54 27.94
C GLY A 26 0.92 -13.87 29.29
N SER A 27 1.68 -14.54 30.17
CA SER A 27 1.77 -14.21 31.60
C SER A 27 2.84 -13.18 32.02
N VAL A 28 3.72 -12.68 31.14
CA VAL A 28 4.92 -11.94 31.63
C VAL A 28 5.37 -10.70 30.83
N SER A 29 4.83 -10.34 29.65
CA SER A 29 5.26 -9.09 28.98
C SER A 29 4.32 -7.92 29.30
N ASN A 30 4.87 -6.80 29.77
CA ASN A 30 4.13 -5.57 30.11
C ASN A 30 4.74 -4.40 29.33
N LYS A 31 4.68 -4.45 27.99
CA LYS A 31 5.30 -3.47 27.10
C LYS A 31 4.41 -2.24 26.94
N SER A 32 5.00 -1.05 26.95
CA SER A 32 4.28 0.19 26.61
C SER A 32 3.96 0.23 25.12
N ALA A 33 2.75 0.64 24.77
CA ALA A 33 2.21 0.68 23.43
C ALA A 33 1.27 1.88 23.25
N TYR A 34 0.95 2.19 21.99
CA TYR A 34 -0.16 3.08 21.65
C TYR A 34 -1.26 2.29 20.97
N VAL A 35 -2.51 2.63 21.27
CA VAL A 35 -3.68 2.07 20.61
C VAL A 35 -4.26 3.10 19.67
N VAL A 36 -4.48 2.70 18.42
CA VAL A 36 -5.16 3.47 17.38
C VAL A 36 -6.41 2.71 16.95
N THR A 37 -7.58 3.35 17.00
CA THR A 37 -8.85 2.70 16.61
C THR A 37 -9.92 3.71 16.22
N ARG A 38 -10.79 3.32 15.29
CA ARG A 38 -12.02 4.05 14.91
C ARG A 38 -13.25 3.55 15.68
N LYS A 39 -13.09 2.53 16.53
CA LYS A 39 -14.17 1.89 17.29
C LYS A 39 -14.15 2.34 18.75
N LYS A 40 -15.31 2.23 19.40
CA LYS A 40 -15.38 2.29 20.86
C LYS A 40 -14.69 1.05 21.45
N ILE A 41 -13.83 1.27 22.44
CA ILE A 41 -13.06 0.21 23.10
C ILE A 41 -13.31 0.21 24.60
N LYS A 42 -13.13 -0.96 25.23
CA LYS A 42 -13.12 -1.12 26.68
C LYS A 42 -11.70 -0.90 27.20
N GLU A 43 -11.55 -0.70 28.51
CA GLU A 43 -10.23 -0.59 29.17
C GLU A 43 -9.35 -1.83 28.93
N TYR A 44 -9.96 -3.00 28.80
CA TYR A 44 -9.29 -4.27 28.52
C TYR A 44 -9.90 -4.95 27.30
N PHE A 45 -9.06 -5.31 26.33
CA PHE A 45 -9.50 -5.99 25.11
C PHE A 45 -8.36 -6.76 24.43
N ASP A 46 -8.71 -7.65 23.50
CA ASP A 46 -7.76 -8.29 22.59
C ASP A 46 -7.52 -7.41 21.36
N GLY A 47 -6.26 -7.04 21.15
CA GLY A 47 -5.83 -6.19 20.06
C GLY A 47 -4.86 -6.88 19.12
N VAL A 48 -4.58 -6.20 18.01
CA VAL A 48 -3.66 -6.63 16.97
C VAL A 48 -2.59 -5.57 16.81
N VAL A 49 -1.31 -5.95 16.87
CA VAL A 49 -0.21 -5.05 16.47
C VAL A 49 -0.34 -4.75 14.97
N VAL A 50 -0.40 -3.47 14.59
CA VAL A 50 -0.51 -3.00 13.20
C VAL A 50 0.74 -2.27 12.70
N ALA A 51 1.56 -1.75 13.61
CA ALA A 51 2.86 -1.17 13.32
C ALA A 51 3.77 -1.22 14.55
N VAL A 52 5.05 -0.93 14.34
CA VAL A 52 6.03 -0.74 15.40
C VAL A 52 6.74 0.58 15.17
N ALA A 53 6.81 1.44 16.19
CA ALA A 53 7.34 2.79 16.08
C ALA A 53 8.48 3.04 17.08
N GLU A 54 9.45 3.87 16.69
CA GLU A 54 10.42 4.46 17.61
C GLU A 54 10.11 5.95 17.79
N PHE A 55 10.36 6.46 18.99
CA PHE A 55 10.13 7.85 19.33
C PHE A 55 11.39 8.48 19.90
N GLU A 56 11.64 9.74 19.59
CA GLU A 56 12.74 10.50 20.17
C GLU A 56 12.59 10.60 21.69
N GLY A 57 13.67 10.34 22.42
CA GLY A 57 13.70 10.42 23.90
C GLY A 57 13.00 9.26 24.63
N LEU A 58 12.48 8.25 23.90
CA LEU A 58 11.95 7.03 24.51
C LEU A 58 12.84 5.83 24.18
N ASP A 59 13.19 5.05 25.20
CA ASP A 59 13.94 3.82 25.00
C ASP A 59 13.05 2.71 24.42
N GLY A 60 13.54 2.12 23.33
CA GLY A 60 12.97 0.94 22.68
C GLY A 60 11.75 1.20 21.80
N GLU A 61 11.44 0.20 20.98
CA GLU A 61 10.27 0.19 20.11
C GLU A 61 8.96 0.27 20.91
N ARG A 62 7.94 0.87 20.30
CA ARG A 62 6.57 0.98 20.78
C ARG A 62 5.63 0.34 19.77
N PRO A 63 4.97 -0.78 20.13
CA PRO A 63 3.93 -1.36 19.30
C PRO A 63 2.76 -0.37 19.15
N ILE A 64 2.24 -0.30 17.95
CA ILE A 64 0.99 0.38 17.63
C ILE A 64 -0.06 -0.71 17.44
N VAL A 65 -1.13 -0.65 18.24
CA VAL A 65 -2.13 -1.70 18.35
C VAL A 65 -3.49 -1.17 17.93
N SER A 66 -4.27 -2.01 17.26
CA SER A 66 -5.63 -1.68 16.85
C SER A 66 -6.60 -2.79 17.25
N THR A 67 -7.90 -2.52 17.18
CA THR A 67 -8.91 -3.56 17.28
C THR A 67 -8.90 -4.48 16.05
N TYR A 68 -9.40 -5.70 16.23
CA TYR A 68 -9.47 -6.67 15.15
C TYR A 68 -10.26 -6.15 13.93
N GLY A 69 -9.73 -6.44 12.74
CA GLY A 69 -10.34 -6.08 11.46
C GLY A 69 -10.06 -4.65 10.98
N GLU A 70 -9.44 -3.81 11.80
CA GLU A 70 -9.01 -2.49 11.36
C GLU A 70 -7.63 -2.54 10.70
N VAL A 71 -7.50 -1.84 9.58
CA VAL A 71 -6.24 -1.66 8.86
C VAL A 71 -5.85 -0.20 8.91
N PHE A 72 -4.57 0.04 9.12
CA PHE A 72 -3.95 1.35 9.17
C PHE A 72 -2.68 1.34 8.33
N TYR A 73 -2.56 2.32 7.44
CA TYR A 73 -1.38 2.53 6.60
C TYR A 73 -0.53 3.66 7.15
N GLU A 74 0.70 3.74 6.69
CA GLU A 74 1.70 4.67 7.24
C GLU A 74 1.28 6.14 7.29
N PRO A 75 0.69 6.75 6.24
CA PRO A 75 0.33 8.17 6.29
C PRO A 75 -0.68 8.47 7.40
N GLU A 76 -1.68 7.60 7.55
CA GLU A 76 -2.70 7.73 8.60
C GLU A 76 -2.08 7.56 10.00
N LEU A 77 -1.20 6.57 10.18
CA LEU A 77 -0.52 6.36 11.45
C LEU A 77 0.38 7.53 11.82
N ARG A 78 1.14 8.08 10.86
CA ARG A 78 1.97 9.27 11.09
C ARG A 78 1.13 10.46 11.53
N LYS A 79 0.00 10.71 10.85
CA LYS A 79 -0.96 11.77 11.19
C LYS A 79 -1.59 11.59 12.57
N ILE A 80 -1.86 10.36 12.98
CA ILE A 80 -2.43 10.08 14.31
C ILE A 80 -1.36 10.24 15.38
N LEU A 81 -0.18 9.67 15.18
CA LEU A 81 0.92 9.70 16.15
C LEU A 81 1.53 11.09 16.31
N SER A 82 1.41 11.99 15.33
CA SER A 82 1.81 13.40 15.48
C SER A 82 1.00 14.16 16.54
N ARG A 83 -0.13 13.60 17.01
CA ARG A 83 -0.94 14.17 18.11
C ARG A 83 -0.32 13.92 19.49
N LEU A 84 0.71 13.07 19.59
CA LEU A 84 1.46 12.88 20.81
C LEU A 84 2.22 14.17 21.16
N ARG A 85 1.87 14.78 22.29
CA ARG A 85 2.55 16.01 22.75
C ARG A 85 3.93 15.65 23.30
N ASN A 86 4.92 16.50 23.01
CA ASN A 86 6.29 16.43 23.55
C ASN A 86 7.10 15.18 23.19
N ILE A 87 6.64 14.37 22.23
CA ILE A 87 7.33 13.15 21.80
C ILE A 87 7.22 13.08 20.27
N LYS A 88 8.36 13.03 19.57
CA LYS A 88 8.40 12.98 18.10
C LYS A 88 8.59 11.56 17.61
N LEU A 89 7.87 11.20 16.55
CA LEU A 89 8.04 9.93 15.87
C LEU A 89 9.38 9.92 15.11
N LYS A 90 10.27 8.99 15.47
CA LYS A 90 11.58 8.81 14.83
C LYS A 90 11.48 7.88 13.62
N SER A 91 10.81 6.74 13.78
CA SER A 91 10.59 5.77 12.70
C SER A 91 9.30 4.99 12.95
N ILE A 92 8.73 4.45 11.88
CA ILE A 92 7.57 3.54 11.97
C ILE A 92 7.72 2.45 10.91
N ARG A 93 7.41 1.22 11.30
CA ARG A 93 7.35 0.05 10.43
C ARG A 93 5.94 -0.51 10.47
N CYS A 94 5.20 -0.32 9.39
CA CYS A 94 3.82 -0.78 9.28
C CYS A 94 3.77 -2.27 8.90
N LEU A 95 2.77 -2.99 9.40
CA LEU A 95 2.47 -4.36 8.98
C LEU A 95 1.48 -4.41 7.81
N TYR A 96 0.97 -3.25 7.40
CA TYR A 96 0.12 -3.07 6.24
C TYR A 96 0.72 -2.01 5.33
N GLU A 97 0.86 -2.36 4.05
CA GLU A 97 1.29 -1.45 3.01
C GLU A 97 0.17 -1.30 1.98
N LYS A 98 -0.01 -0.07 1.50
CA LYS A 98 -0.88 0.22 0.37
C LYS A 98 -0.09 0.90 -0.73
N SER A 99 -0.27 0.39 -1.94
CA SER A 99 0.23 1.01 -3.16
C SER A 99 -0.91 1.19 -4.16
N CYS A 100 -0.79 2.18 -5.03
CA CYS A 100 -1.69 2.37 -6.15
C CYS A 100 -0.87 2.52 -7.43
N GLY A 101 -1.43 2.07 -8.55
CA GLY A 101 -0.75 2.05 -9.83
C GLY A 101 -1.71 1.78 -10.97
N GLY A 102 -1.19 1.45 -12.14
CA GLY A 102 -2.07 1.18 -13.27
C GLY A 102 -1.52 0.33 -14.39
N ILE A 103 -2.44 -0.41 -15.00
CA ILE A 103 -2.24 -1.06 -16.28
C ILE A 103 -2.35 0.03 -17.32
N ILE A 104 -1.22 0.45 -17.86
CA ILE A 104 -1.19 1.52 -18.85
C ILE A 104 -1.29 0.89 -20.22
N PHE A 105 -2.26 1.34 -21.02
CA PHE A 105 -2.36 0.96 -22.41
C PHE A 105 -2.20 2.16 -23.33
N TYR A 106 -1.57 1.93 -24.47
CA TYR A 106 -1.49 2.88 -25.57
C TYR A 106 -2.19 2.27 -26.79
N LYS A 107 -3.19 2.97 -27.32
CA LYS A 107 -4.05 2.51 -28.41
C LYS A 107 -3.91 3.43 -29.62
N THR A 108 -3.48 2.84 -30.73
CA THR A 108 -3.53 3.43 -32.07
C THR A 108 -4.66 2.79 -32.88
N ARG A 109 -4.88 3.22 -34.13
CA ARG A 109 -5.90 2.59 -35.00
C ARG A 109 -5.64 1.11 -35.28
N GLN A 110 -4.38 0.67 -35.23
CA GLN A 110 -3.98 -0.67 -35.66
C GLN A 110 -3.52 -1.56 -34.51
N ASN A 111 -3.18 -0.99 -33.35
CA ASN A 111 -2.54 -1.74 -32.28
C ASN A 111 -2.87 -1.19 -30.89
N THR A 112 -3.00 -2.08 -29.93
CA THR A 112 -3.07 -1.78 -28.49
C THR A 112 -1.90 -2.46 -27.79
N LYS A 113 -1.11 -1.69 -27.06
CA LYS A 113 0.01 -2.21 -26.26
C LYS A 113 -0.21 -1.88 -24.80
N ILE A 114 0.33 -2.71 -23.92
CA ILE A 114 0.39 -2.56 -22.46
C ILE A 114 1.83 -2.26 -22.07
N LEU A 115 2.01 -1.30 -21.16
CA LEU A 115 3.31 -1.01 -20.56
C LEU A 115 3.55 -1.94 -19.38
N LEU A 116 4.66 -2.65 -19.41
CA LEU A 116 5.22 -3.33 -18.26
C LEU A 116 6.52 -2.64 -17.84
N VAL A 117 6.76 -2.62 -16.54
CA VAL A 117 7.99 -2.13 -15.93
C VAL A 117 8.62 -3.20 -15.05
N LYS A 118 9.92 -3.07 -14.83
CA LYS A 118 10.69 -3.91 -13.93
C LYS A 118 11.45 -3.00 -12.97
N ASN A 119 11.15 -3.12 -11.69
CA ASN A 119 11.82 -2.32 -10.66
C ASN A 119 13.27 -2.81 -10.46
N ASN A 120 14.17 -1.93 -10.00
CA ASN A 120 15.59 -2.22 -9.74
C ASN A 120 15.82 -3.45 -8.84
N ASN A 121 14.96 -3.63 -7.86
CA ASN A 121 15.00 -4.76 -6.92
C ASN A 121 14.08 -5.93 -7.34
N GLY A 122 13.40 -5.80 -8.47
CA GLY A 122 12.39 -6.73 -8.98
C GLY A 122 12.98 -7.72 -9.97
N ARG A 123 12.63 -9.00 -9.83
CA ARG A 123 12.96 -10.04 -10.82
C ARG A 123 11.90 -10.19 -11.91
N TYR A 124 10.72 -9.61 -11.70
CA TYR A 124 9.52 -9.87 -12.49
C TYR A 124 8.98 -8.59 -13.12
N TRP A 125 8.41 -8.73 -14.31
CA TRP A 125 7.64 -7.67 -14.95
C TRP A 125 6.33 -7.45 -14.20
N SER A 126 5.99 -6.18 -13.99
CA SER A 126 4.76 -5.76 -13.35
C SER A 126 4.27 -4.44 -13.93
N PHE A 127 3.29 -3.82 -13.27
CA PHE A 127 2.77 -2.52 -13.66
C PHE A 127 3.33 -1.42 -12.75
N PRO A 128 3.44 -0.18 -13.26
CA PRO A 128 3.81 0.97 -12.46
C PRO A 128 2.92 1.14 -11.23
N LYS A 129 3.51 1.39 -10.07
CA LYS A 129 2.83 1.54 -8.78
C LYS A 129 3.81 2.06 -7.70
N GLY A 130 3.29 2.86 -6.79
CA GLY A 130 4.01 3.20 -5.57
C GLY A 130 3.08 3.50 -4.40
N HIS A 131 3.63 4.05 -3.33
CA HIS A 131 2.95 4.12 -2.03
C HIS A 131 1.91 5.24 -1.99
N ILE A 132 0.81 5.01 -1.29
CA ILE A 132 -0.16 6.07 -1.01
C ILE A 132 0.45 7.11 -0.06
N GLU A 133 0.31 8.39 -0.39
CA GLU A 133 0.76 9.50 0.46
C GLU A 133 -0.40 10.12 1.26
N GLU A 134 -0.06 11.03 2.19
CA GLU A 134 -1.07 11.69 3.01
C GLU A 134 -1.96 12.59 2.17
N GLY A 135 -3.27 12.36 2.24
CA GLY A 135 -4.27 13.20 1.59
C GLY A 135 -4.65 12.77 0.17
N GLU A 136 -3.95 11.79 -0.39
CA GLU A 136 -4.24 11.27 -1.73
C GLU A 136 -5.42 10.29 -1.74
N THR A 137 -6.22 10.37 -2.78
CA THR A 137 -7.10 9.28 -3.22
C THR A 137 -6.29 8.21 -3.96
N GLU A 138 -6.83 7.00 -4.07
CA GLU A 138 -6.17 5.91 -4.81
C GLU A 138 -5.90 6.27 -6.28
N GLN A 139 -6.81 7.03 -6.90
CA GLN A 139 -6.64 7.51 -8.28
C GLN A 139 -5.52 8.54 -8.40
N GLU A 140 -5.44 9.51 -7.48
CA GLU A 140 -4.38 10.52 -7.47
C GLU A 140 -3.01 9.88 -7.30
N THR A 141 -2.87 8.96 -6.33
CA THR A 141 -1.65 8.16 -6.16
C THR A 141 -1.30 7.42 -7.45
N ALA A 142 -2.25 6.72 -8.07
CA ALA A 142 -1.96 5.98 -9.29
C ALA A 142 -1.49 6.88 -10.45
N ILE A 143 -2.09 8.06 -10.62
CA ILE A 143 -1.69 9.01 -11.68
C ILE A 143 -0.30 9.58 -11.38
N ARG A 144 -0.02 9.99 -10.14
CA ARG A 144 1.29 10.50 -9.72
C ARG A 144 2.38 9.45 -9.94
N GLU A 145 2.18 8.24 -9.44
CA GLU A 145 3.15 7.14 -9.53
C GLU A 145 3.42 6.73 -10.98
N ILE A 146 2.38 6.65 -11.84
CA ILE A 146 2.57 6.43 -13.27
C ILE A 146 3.45 7.53 -13.88
N LYS A 147 3.19 8.79 -13.51
CA LYS A 147 3.94 9.93 -14.03
C LYS A 147 5.39 9.92 -13.56
N GLU A 148 5.63 9.60 -12.30
CA GLU A 148 6.96 9.52 -11.70
C GLU A 148 7.77 8.38 -12.31
N GLU A 149 7.25 7.15 -12.29
CA GLU A 149 8.00 5.97 -12.75
C GLU A 149 8.20 5.92 -14.27
N THR A 150 7.32 6.54 -15.06
CA THR A 150 7.30 6.37 -16.54
C THR A 150 7.29 7.65 -17.36
N GLY A 151 7.09 8.81 -16.74
CA GLY A 151 6.95 10.10 -17.43
C GLY A 151 5.63 10.29 -18.17
N LEU A 152 4.75 9.29 -18.21
CA LEU A 152 3.51 9.32 -19.00
C LEU A 152 2.40 10.11 -18.31
N ASP A 153 1.75 10.98 -19.08
CA ASP A 153 0.43 11.50 -18.73
C ASP A 153 -0.64 10.51 -19.20
N VAL A 154 -1.64 10.29 -18.34
CA VAL A 154 -2.67 9.27 -18.57
C VAL A 154 -4.07 9.76 -18.19
N THR A 155 -5.09 9.11 -18.76
CA THR A 155 -6.48 9.21 -18.30
C THR A 155 -6.95 7.87 -17.77
N LEU A 156 -7.48 7.84 -16.54
CA LEU A 156 -8.05 6.61 -15.97
C LEU A 156 -9.37 6.26 -16.64
N VAL A 157 -9.53 4.98 -16.99
CA VAL A 157 -10.78 4.43 -17.51
C VAL A 157 -11.77 4.22 -16.37
N GLN A 158 -12.97 4.78 -16.51
CA GLN A 158 -13.99 4.72 -15.46
C GLN A 158 -14.51 3.29 -15.21
N GLY A 159 -14.69 2.98 -13.93
CA GLY A 159 -15.24 1.70 -13.47
C GLY A 159 -14.26 0.53 -13.57
N PHE A 160 -12.96 0.79 -13.72
CA PHE A 160 -11.91 -0.21 -13.56
C PHE A 160 -11.15 0.02 -12.27
N ARG A 161 -11.18 -0.95 -11.35
CA ARG A 161 -10.43 -0.92 -10.10
C ARG A 161 -10.22 -2.34 -9.61
N GLU A 162 -8.99 -2.80 -9.64
CA GLU A 162 -8.63 -4.16 -9.24
C GLU A 162 -7.66 -4.16 -8.07
N ILE A 163 -7.76 -5.19 -7.23
CA ILE A 163 -6.93 -5.32 -6.03
C ILE A 163 -6.06 -6.57 -6.15
N SER A 164 -4.76 -6.41 -5.90
CA SER A 164 -3.83 -7.52 -5.66
C SER A 164 -3.36 -7.46 -4.20
N GLU A 165 -3.57 -8.54 -3.45
CA GLU A 165 -3.08 -8.68 -2.07
C GLU A 165 -2.05 -9.81 -1.97
N TYR A 166 -0.93 -9.53 -1.33
CA TYR A 166 0.12 -10.51 -1.09
C TYR A 166 0.92 -10.14 0.17
N SER A 167 1.73 -11.07 0.68
CA SER A 167 2.55 -10.83 1.86
C SER A 167 4.04 -10.89 1.53
N PRO A 168 4.69 -9.76 1.15
CA PRO A 168 6.12 -9.76 0.94
C PRO A 168 6.82 -10.18 2.24
N PHE A 169 7.62 -11.25 2.17
CA PHE A 169 8.40 -11.78 3.30
C PHE A 169 7.54 -12.22 4.52
N GLY A 170 6.26 -12.53 4.30
CA GLY A 170 5.36 -13.23 5.23
C GLY A 170 4.86 -12.46 6.47
N LYS A 171 5.37 -11.25 6.73
CA LYS A 171 4.97 -10.43 7.90
C LYS A 171 4.20 -9.16 7.54
N ILE A 172 4.45 -8.59 6.37
CA ILE A 172 3.79 -7.38 5.87
C ILE A 172 2.66 -7.82 4.95
N ARG A 173 1.47 -7.26 5.10
CA ARG A 173 0.35 -7.43 4.17
C ARG A 173 0.33 -6.26 3.21
N LYS A 174 0.67 -6.51 1.95
CA LYS A 174 0.68 -5.51 0.90
C LYS A 174 -0.61 -5.60 0.08
N ARG A 175 -1.29 -4.47 -0.06
CA ARG A 175 -2.43 -4.28 -0.95
C ARG A 175 -2.04 -3.32 -2.06
N VAL A 176 -2.16 -3.75 -3.30
CA VAL A 176 -1.96 -2.90 -4.47
C VAL A 176 -3.29 -2.70 -5.18
N VAL A 177 -3.65 -1.45 -5.46
CA VAL A 177 -4.83 -1.09 -6.24
C VAL A 177 -4.40 -0.68 -7.64
N PHE A 178 -4.89 -1.37 -8.65
CA PHE A 178 -4.60 -1.08 -10.06
C PHE A 178 -5.81 -0.46 -10.75
N PHE A 179 -5.55 0.63 -11.46
CA PHE A 179 -6.48 1.26 -12.38
C PHE A 179 -6.09 0.93 -13.83
N LEU A 180 -7.03 1.05 -14.75
CA LEU A 180 -6.75 0.98 -16.18
C LEU A 180 -6.53 2.40 -16.68
N ALA A 181 -5.42 2.66 -17.35
CA ALA A 181 -5.01 4.00 -17.72
C ALA A 181 -4.67 4.07 -19.21
N ARG A 182 -5.24 5.04 -19.93
CA ARG A 182 -4.89 5.31 -21.32
C ARG A 182 -3.75 6.33 -21.37
N ALA A 183 -2.63 5.97 -21.97
CA ALA A 183 -1.56 6.91 -22.27
C ALA A 183 -1.85 7.72 -23.54
N PHE A 184 -1.36 8.96 -23.57
CA PHE A 184 -1.44 9.83 -24.74
C PHE A 184 -0.30 9.61 -25.74
N THR A 185 0.80 9.02 -25.29
CA THR A 185 2.01 8.70 -26.06
C THR A 185 2.61 7.39 -25.56
N ASP A 186 3.43 6.73 -26.37
CA ASP A 186 4.26 5.58 -26.00
C ASP A 186 5.71 5.96 -25.62
N ASN A 187 6.03 7.26 -25.60
CA ASN A 187 7.34 7.77 -25.18
C ASN A 187 7.50 7.71 -23.66
N VAL A 188 8.08 6.62 -23.17
CA VAL A 188 8.39 6.40 -21.76
C VAL A 188 9.73 7.05 -21.40
N LYS A 189 9.76 7.75 -20.27
CA LYS A 189 10.98 8.18 -19.60
C LYS A 189 10.96 7.62 -18.18
N ILE A 190 11.74 6.57 -17.96
CA ILE A 190 11.77 5.91 -16.65
C ILE A 190 12.48 6.75 -15.59
N GLN A 191 12.05 6.58 -14.35
CA GLN A 191 12.79 7.01 -13.17
C GLN A 191 13.81 5.93 -12.81
N GLU A 192 15.08 6.16 -13.15
CA GLU A 192 16.15 5.16 -13.00
C GLU A 192 16.42 4.77 -11.54
N GLU A 193 16.01 5.60 -10.57
CA GLU A 193 16.12 5.27 -9.14
C GLU A 193 15.25 4.07 -8.74
N GLU A 194 14.13 3.86 -9.43
CA GLU A 194 13.15 2.81 -9.10
C GLU A 194 12.99 1.75 -10.19
N ILE A 195 13.06 2.15 -11.45
CA ILE A 195 12.78 1.32 -12.63
C ILE A 195 14.07 1.02 -13.39
N ASP A 196 14.36 -0.27 -13.55
CA ASP A 196 15.50 -0.80 -14.30
C ASP A 196 15.20 -0.82 -15.81
N SER A 197 13.99 -1.24 -16.16
CA SER A 197 13.61 -1.42 -17.56
C SER A 197 12.10 -1.37 -17.76
N TYR A 198 11.69 -1.06 -18.99
CA TYR A 198 10.30 -1.05 -19.43
C TYR A 198 10.14 -1.77 -20.77
N ILE A 199 8.93 -2.24 -21.05
CA ILE A 199 8.59 -2.82 -22.34
C ILE A 199 7.12 -2.57 -22.68
N TRP A 200 6.86 -2.19 -23.94
CA TRP A 200 5.52 -2.19 -24.51
C TRP A 200 5.27 -3.54 -25.18
N VAL A 201 4.22 -4.23 -24.77
CA VAL A 201 3.85 -5.56 -25.26
C VAL A 201 2.38 -5.63 -25.62
N ASP A 202 2.00 -6.56 -26.48
CA ASP A 202 0.58 -6.88 -26.63
C ASP A 202 0.03 -7.61 -25.38
N LEU A 203 -1.30 -7.76 -25.31
CA LEU A 203 -1.97 -8.40 -24.18
C LEU A 203 -1.57 -9.88 -24.01
N GLN A 204 -1.27 -10.59 -25.09
CA GLN A 204 -0.87 -12.00 -25.02
C GLN A 204 0.55 -12.13 -24.44
N GLN A 205 1.46 -11.24 -24.84
CA GLN A 205 2.81 -11.14 -24.33
C GLN A 205 2.82 -10.68 -22.87
N ALA A 206 1.96 -9.74 -22.50
CA ALA A 206 1.81 -9.31 -21.10
C ALA A 206 1.46 -10.50 -20.18
N ARG A 207 0.53 -11.36 -20.60
CA ARG A 207 0.18 -12.61 -19.89
C ARG A 207 1.35 -13.59 -19.75
N LYS A 208 2.30 -13.59 -20.69
CA LYS A 208 3.47 -14.47 -20.63
C LYS A 208 4.56 -13.93 -19.70
N LEU A 209 4.67 -12.60 -19.59
CA LEU A 209 5.71 -11.94 -18.81
C LEU A 209 5.35 -11.73 -17.34
N CYS A 210 4.07 -11.55 -17.02
CA CYS A 210 3.59 -11.47 -15.65
C CYS A 210 3.32 -12.87 -15.08
N SER A 211 4.06 -13.25 -14.03
CA SER A 211 4.09 -14.62 -13.51
C SER A 211 3.17 -14.89 -12.31
N TYR A 212 2.49 -13.87 -11.78
CA TYR A 212 1.61 -14.02 -10.61
C TYR A 212 0.14 -14.11 -11.02
N ASP A 213 -0.61 -15.03 -10.41
CA ASP A 213 -2.04 -15.27 -10.71
C ASP A 213 -2.90 -14.00 -10.61
N ASN A 214 -2.59 -13.13 -9.65
CA ASN A 214 -3.29 -11.86 -9.50
C ASN A 214 -3.08 -10.95 -10.71
N ASP A 215 -1.85 -10.87 -11.23
CA ASP A 215 -1.53 -10.01 -12.37
C ASP A 215 -2.24 -10.52 -13.64
N LEU A 216 -2.32 -11.83 -13.84
CA LEU A 216 -3.03 -12.44 -14.96
C LEU A 216 -4.52 -12.10 -14.97
N ARG A 217 -5.20 -12.23 -13.81
CA ARG A 217 -6.62 -11.86 -13.67
C ARG A 217 -6.86 -10.39 -13.96
N ILE A 218 -5.92 -9.54 -13.54
CA ILE A 218 -5.98 -8.10 -13.75
C ILE A 218 -5.83 -7.76 -15.24
N ILE A 219 -4.90 -8.42 -15.96
CA ILE A 219 -4.73 -8.28 -17.41
C ILE A 219 -5.99 -8.73 -18.16
N GLU A 220 -6.59 -9.86 -17.78
CA GLU A 220 -7.83 -10.37 -18.40
C GLU A 220 -8.98 -9.35 -18.30
N LYS A 221 -9.17 -8.78 -17.12
CA LYS A 221 -10.20 -7.74 -16.93
C LYS A 221 -9.88 -6.47 -17.70
N ALA A 222 -8.60 -6.09 -17.78
CA ALA A 222 -8.17 -4.94 -18.55
C ALA A 222 -8.46 -5.14 -20.04
N GLU A 223 -8.15 -6.32 -20.58
CA GLU A 223 -8.48 -6.69 -21.97
C GLU A 223 -9.96 -6.52 -22.24
N LEU A 224 -10.83 -7.12 -21.43
CA LEU A 224 -12.29 -7.01 -21.59
C LEU A 224 -12.75 -5.55 -21.55
N THR A 225 -12.19 -4.76 -20.63
CA THR A 225 -12.56 -3.34 -20.47
C THR A 225 -12.13 -2.50 -21.67
N ILE A 226 -10.91 -2.72 -22.19
CA ILE A 226 -10.40 -2.03 -23.38
C ILE A 226 -11.30 -2.32 -24.58
N HIS A 227 -11.76 -3.56 -24.75
CA HIS A 227 -12.63 -3.94 -25.88
C HIS A 227 -14.04 -3.33 -25.78
N LEU A 228 -14.56 -3.12 -24.56
CA LEU A 228 -15.94 -2.67 -24.35
C LEU A 228 -16.09 -1.16 -24.23
N LYS A 229 -15.07 -0.44 -23.74
CA LYS A 229 -15.19 0.97 -23.31
C LYS A 229 -14.25 1.94 -24.03
N VAL A 230 -13.36 1.46 -24.89
CA VAL A 230 -12.29 2.26 -25.54
C VAL A 230 -12.20 1.92 -27.01
#